data_AF-X0T4P0-F1
#
_entry.id   AF-X0T4P0-F1
#
_cell.length_a   1.000
_cell.length_b   1.000
_cell.length_c   1.000
_cell.angle_alpha   90.00
_cell.angle_beta   90.00
_cell.angle_gamma   90.00
#
_symmetry.space_group_name_H-M   'P 1'
#
loop_
_entity.id
_entity.type
_entity.pdbx_description
1 polymer ?
#
loop_
_entity_poly.entity_id
_entity_poly.type
_entity_poly.pdbx_seq_one_letter_code
_entity_poly.pdbx_strand_id
1 'polypeptide(L)'
;MEKFNKFLTVLKKYQFWVICGSVLVTTLVCWWMATRGLAGQFEKRKTKLEGDFRGVVVQPNHPNEGVIKAIHERRDLLKRGVYEAWEILYREQKEKNPLPEVLGPAFKRQFESLKPGEELSHINREIYLNFIEEHLPTLLEKVDVRRPAEETDEKRAGTGARHGMVSPERGGGMRVIGTAGEQEWIGTVDWNENDYQA
;
A
#
# COMPACT_ATOMS: atom_id res chain seq x y z
N MET A 1 34.72 -27.47 -66.72
CA MET A 1 34.21 -28.69 -66.07
C MET A 1 34.94 -28.98 -64.75
N GLU A 2 36.28 -29.01 -64.71
CA GLU A 2 37.07 -29.29 -63.49
C GLU A 2 36.83 -28.33 -62.30
N LYS A 3 36.74 -27.01 -62.58
CA LYS A 3 36.54 -25.98 -61.53
C LYS A 3 35.17 -26.10 -60.85
N PHE A 4 34.14 -26.48 -61.62
CA PHE A 4 32.78 -26.68 -61.11
C PHE A 4 32.68 -27.90 -60.19
N ASN A 5 33.36 -29.00 -60.55
CA ASN A 5 33.38 -30.20 -59.73
C ASN A 5 34.16 -29.97 -58.42
N LYS A 6 35.29 -29.26 -58.45
CA LYS A 6 36.01 -28.86 -57.21
C LYS A 6 35.17 -27.94 -56.32
N PHE A 7 34.41 -27.02 -56.92
CA PHE A 7 33.49 -26.15 -56.19
C PHE A 7 32.38 -26.95 -55.51
N LEU A 8 31.80 -27.95 -56.19
CA LEU A 8 30.77 -28.83 -55.63
C LEU A 8 31.30 -29.72 -54.49
N THR A 9 32.55 -30.18 -54.55
CA THR A 9 33.15 -30.99 -53.48
C THR A 9 33.45 -30.16 -52.23
N VAL A 10 33.91 -28.91 -52.40
CA VAL A 10 34.09 -27.94 -51.31
C VAL A 10 32.74 -27.51 -50.75
N LEU A 11 31.74 -27.29 -51.60
CA LEU A 11 30.39 -26.91 -51.21
C LEU A 11 29.72 -28.03 -50.38
N LYS A 12 29.88 -29.31 -50.74
CA LYS A 12 29.40 -30.43 -49.91
C LYS A 12 30.12 -30.52 -48.55
N LYS A 13 31.42 -30.21 -48.49
CA LYS A 13 32.21 -30.21 -47.24
C LYS A 13 31.79 -29.08 -46.27
N TYR A 14 31.41 -27.92 -46.79
CA TYR A 14 30.99 -26.76 -46.00
C TYR A 14 29.49 -26.46 -46.08
N GLN A 15 28.68 -27.34 -46.67
CA GLN A 15 27.24 -27.13 -46.94
C GLN A 15 26.49 -26.75 -45.66
N PHE A 16 26.81 -27.42 -44.56
CA PHE A 16 26.24 -27.15 -43.24
C PHE A 16 26.51 -25.71 -42.77
N TRP A 17 27.76 -25.25 -42.88
CA TRP A 17 28.17 -23.91 -42.46
C TRP A 17 27.60 -22.82 -43.36
N VAL A 18 27.51 -23.06 -44.68
CA VAL A 18 26.91 -22.12 -45.63
C VAL A 18 25.42 -21.94 -45.37
N ILE A 19 24.68 -23.02 -45.11
CA ILE A 19 23.25 -22.95 -44.78
C ILE A 19 23.06 -22.26 -43.42
N CYS A 20 23.85 -22.61 -42.41
CA CYS A 20 23.77 -21.98 -41.08
C CYS A 20 24.05 -20.46 -41.15
N GLY A 21 25.09 -20.06 -41.89
CA GLY A 21 25.39 -18.65 -42.15
C GLY A 21 24.27 -17.93 -42.91
N SER A 22 23.68 -18.58 -43.91
CA SER A 22 22.55 -18.04 -44.67
C SER A 22 21.31 -17.79 -43.80
N VAL A 23 20.98 -18.72 -42.90
CA VAL A 23 19.86 -18.57 -41.95
C VAL A 23 20.11 -17.42 -40.97
N LEU A 24 21.34 -17.28 -40.46
CA LEU A 24 21.69 -16.15 -39.58
C LEU A 24 21.56 -14.80 -40.29
N VAL A 25 22.07 -14.70 -41.52
CA VAL A 25 21.99 -13.46 -42.31
C VAL A 25 20.55 -13.10 -42.63
N THR A 26 19.74 -14.05 -43.08
CA THR A 26 18.32 -13.81 -43.41
C THR A 26 17.51 -13.41 -42.18
N THR A 27 17.77 -14.01 -41.02
CA THR A 27 17.12 -13.64 -39.75
C THR A 27 17.48 -12.21 -39.33
N LEU A 28 18.76 -11.83 -39.43
CA LEU A 28 19.23 -10.48 -39.13
C LEU A 28 18.61 -9.42 -40.05
N VAL A 29 18.51 -9.71 -41.35
CA VAL A 29 17.88 -8.80 -42.32
C VAL A 29 16.39 -8.63 -42.01
N CYS A 30 15.68 -9.73 -41.71
CA CYS A 30 14.27 -9.68 -41.36
C CYS A 30 14.03 -8.88 -40.07
N TRP A 31 14.83 -9.13 -39.03
CA TRP A 31 14.80 -8.37 -37.78
C TRP A 31 15.02 -6.88 -38.00
N TRP A 32 16.05 -6.52 -38.78
CA TRP A 32 16.38 -5.13 -39.04
C TRP A 32 15.27 -4.41 -39.81
N MET A 33 14.66 -5.08 -40.79
CA MET A 33 13.56 -4.54 -41.58
C MET A 33 12.29 -4.34 -40.73
N ALA A 34 11.96 -5.33 -39.88
CA ALA A 34 10.83 -5.24 -38.94
C ALA A 34 11.03 -4.09 -37.93
N THR A 35 12.23 -3.97 -37.36
CA THR A 35 12.57 -2.91 -36.39
C THR A 35 12.45 -1.52 -37.01
N ARG A 36 12.98 -1.33 -38.23
CA ARG A 36 12.87 -0.06 -38.97
C ARG A 36 11.43 0.27 -39.35
N GLY A 37 10.64 -0.71 -39.76
CA GLY A 37 9.23 -0.53 -40.07
C GLY A 37 8.43 -0.05 -38.85
N LEU A 38 8.67 -0.66 -37.68
CA LEU A 38 8.00 -0.29 -36.44
C LEU A 38 8.41 1.11 -35.95
N ALA A 39 9.71 1.42 -35.98
CA ALA A 39 10.22 2.75 -35.64
C ALA A 39 9.63 3.84 -36.55
N GLY A 40 9.55 3.58 -37.86
CA GLY A 40 8.94 4.50 -38.81
C GLY A 40 7.45 4.72 -38.58
N GLN A 41 6.70 3.69 -38.17
CA GLN A 41 5.29 3.83 -37.82
C GLN A 41 5.10 4.62 -36.51
N PHE A 42 5.96 4.40 -35.53
CA PHE A 42 5.94 5.13 -34.27
C PHE A 42 6.17 6.63 -34.50
N GLU A 43 7.22 6.99 -35.24
CA GLU A 43 7.51 8.39 -35.55
C GLU A 43 6.40 9.06 -36.37
N LYS A 44 5.82 8.35 -37.35
CA LYS A 44 4.64 8.86 -38.09
C LYS A 44 3.43 9.13 -37.19
N ARG A 45 3.14 8.25 -36.24
CA ARG A 45 2.03 8.45 -35.30
C ARG A 45 2.31 9.58 -34.32
N LYS A 46 3.54 9.64 -33.80
CA LYS A 46 3.98 10.71 -32.90
C LYS A 46 3.89 12.08 -33.57
N THR A 47 4.48 12.22 -34.76
CA THR A 47 4.42 13.48 -35.53
C THR A 47 3.00 13.86 -35.92
N LYS A 48 2.15 12.89 -36.28
CA LYS A 48 0.73 13.15 -36.55
C LYS A 48 0.02 13.66 -35.28
N LEU A 49 0.22 13.01 -34.14
CA LEU A 49 -0.41 13.39 -32.88
C LEU A 49 0.06 14.79 -32.44
N GLU A 50 1.36 15.08 -32.52
CA GLU A 50 1.91 16.40 -32.24
C GLU A 50 1.39 17.47 -33.20
N GLY A 51 1.20 17.13 -34.48
CA GLY A 51 0.57 18.00 -35.47
C GLY A 51 -0.89 18.30 -35.14
N ASP A 52 -1.66 17.27 -34.81
CA ASP A 52 -3.07 17.39 -34.40
C ASP A 52 -3.19 18.27 -33.14
N PHE A 53 -2.31 18.08 -32.15
CA PHE A 53 -2.28 18.90 -30.93
C PHE A 53 -1.89 20.37 -31.18
N ARG A 54 -0.97 20.65 -32.11
CA ARG A 54 -0.62 22.04 -32.49
C ARG A 54 -1.76 22.77 -33.19
N GLY A 55 -2.66 22.03 -33.84
CA GLY A 55 -3.87 22.58 -34.47
C GLY A 55 -5.00 22.91 -33.48
N VAL A 56 -4.92 22.42 -32.24
CA VAL A 56 -5.87 22.76 -31.19
C VAL A 56 -5.54 24.15 -30.64
N VAL A 57 -6.17 25.17 -31.21
CA VAL A 57 -6.22 26.50 -30.61
C VAL A 57 -7.12 26.41 -29.38
N VAL A 58 -6.53 26.40 -28.19
CA VAL A 58 -7.27 26.61 -26.94
C VAL A 58 -7.89 28.00 -27.04
N GLN A 59 -9.22 28.06 -27.12
CA GLN A 59 -9.89 29.36 -27.17
C GLN A 59 -9.54 30.17 -25.91
N PRO A 60 -9.15 31.45 -26.04
CA PRO A 60 -9.01 32.32 -24.88
C PRO A 60 -10.36 32.40 -24.16
N ASN A 61 -10.36 32.19 -22.84
CA ASN A 61 -11.54 31.98 -21.99
C ASN A 61 -12.27 30.64 -22.20
N HIS A 62 -11.52 29.53 -22.29
CA HIS A 62 -12.12 28.21 -22.27
C HIS A 62 -12.93 28.01 -20.97
N PRO A 63 -14.24 27.66 -21.01
CA PRO A 63 -15.11 27.57 -19.82
C PRO A 63 -14.55 26.69 -18.70
N ASN A 64 -13.71 25.72 -19.06
CA ASN A 64 -13.05 24.82 -18.13
C ASN A 64 -12.10 25.54 -17.15
N GLU A 65 -11.53 26.70 -17.50
CA GLU A 65 -10.70 27.46 -16.56
C GLU A 65 -11.50 27.96 -15.35
N GLY A 66 -12.75 28.39 -15.56
CA GLY A 66 -13.66 28.79 -14.48
C GLY A 66 -14.04 27.62 -13.59
N VAL A 67 -14.29 26.44 -14.19
CA VAL A 67 -14.58 25.20 -13.46
C VAL A 67 -13.37 24.76 -12.64
N ILE A 68 -12.16 24.79 -13.22
CA ILE A 68 -10.91 24.44 -12.52
C ILE A 68 -10.69 25.37 -11.32
N LYS A 69 -10.86 26.69 -11.49
CA LYS A 69 -10.75 27.66 -10.38
C LYS A 69 -11.76 27.38 -9.28
N ALA A 70 -13.04 27.18 -9.64
CA ALA A 70 -14.09 26.87 -8.66
C ALA A 70 -13.84 25.56 -7.91
N ILE A 71 -13.31 24.53 -8.58
CA ILE A 71 -12.90 23.27 -7.92
C ILE A 71 -11.76 23.51 -6.94
N HIS A 72 -10.75 24.30 -7.32
CA HIS A 72 -9.65 24.63 -6.42
C HIS A 72 -10.12 25.40 -5.18
N GLU A 73 -10.99 26.40 -5.36
CA GLU A 73 -11.58 27.16 -4.26
C GLU A 73 -12.39 26.26 -3.30
N ARG A 74 -13.25 25.39 -3.84
CA ARG A 74 -14.01 24.42 -3.02
C ARG A 74 -13.11 23.47 -2.27
N ARG A 75 -12.05 22.97 -2.91
CA ARG A 75 -11.07 22.09 -2.27
C ARG A 75 -10.36 22.80 -1.13
N ASP A 76 -9.98 24.07 -1.31
CA ASP A 76 -9.26 24.82 -0.29
C ASP A 76 -10.18 25.26 0.87
N LEU A 77 -11.47 25.49 0.61
CA LEU A 77 -12.51 25.60 1.64
C LEU A 77 -12.65 24.29 2.44
N LEU A 78 -12.75 23.15 1.75
CA LEU A 78 -12.87 21.85 2.41
C LEU A 78 -11.65 21.54 3.29
N LYS A 79 -10.45 21.80 2.81
CA LYS A 79 -9.21 21.63 3.60
C LYS A 79 -9.25 22.44 4.89
N ARG A 80 -9.70 23.69 4.83
CA ARG A 80 -9.84 24.55 6.02
C ARG A 80 -10.88 24.00 6.99
N GLY A 81 -12.07 23.65 6.50
CA GLY A 81 -13.12 23.09 7.35
C GLY A 81 -12.71 21.78 8.03
N VAL A 82 -12.02 20.90 7.31
CA VAL A 82 -11.45 19.67 7.88
C VAL A 82 -10.41 20.01 8.94
N TYR A 83 -9.47 20.91 8.65
CA TYR A 83 -8.44 21.32 9.62
C TYR A 83 -9.05 21.91 10.90
N GLU A 84 -10.02 22.82 10.78
CA GLU A 84 -10.73 23.41 11.91
C GLU A 84 -11.48 22.36 12.74
N ALA A 85 -12.14 21.40 12.09
CA ALA A 85 -12.80 20.30 12.78
C ALA A 85 -11.81 19.43 13.57
N TRP A 86 -10.65 19.11 12.98
CA TRP A 86 -9.59 18.37 13.66
C TRP A 86 -8.99 19.17 14.83
N GLU A 87 -8.82 20.48 14.68
CA GLU A 87 -8.33 21.34 15.75
C GLU A 87 -9.30 21.38 16.94
N ILE A 88 -10.60 21.51 16.67
CA ILE A 88 -11.65 21.45 17.70
C ILE A 88 -11.62 20.10 18.41
N LEU A 89 -11.64 19.01 17.65
CA LEU A 89 -11.62 17.65 18.20
C LEU A 89 -10.38 17.40 19.04
N TYR A 90 -9.21 17.80 18.56
CA TYR A 90 -7.96 17.64 19.28
C TYR A 90 -7.93 18.46 20.58
N ARG A 91 -8.42 19.71 20.54
CA ARG A 91 -8.54 20.55 21.74
C ARG A 91 -9.46 19.92 22.77
N GLU A 92 -10.64 19.46 22.35
CA GLU A 92 -11.58 18.79 23.25
C GLU A 92 -11.01 17.50 23.83
N GLN A 93 -10.31 16.69 23.03
CA GLN A 93 -9.64 15.49 23.52
C GLN A 93 -8.57 15.83 24.55
N LYS A 94 -7.77 16.87 24.31
CA LYS A 94 -6.74 17.31 25.24
C LYS A 94 -7.31 17.80 26.58
N GLU A 95 -8.45 18.48 26.54
CA GLU A 95 -9.14 18.97 27.75
C GLU A 95 -9.88 17.85 28.50
N LYS A 96 -10.59 16.97 27.79
CA LYS A 96 -11.45 15.95 28.39
C LYS A 96 -10.71 14.65 28.74
N ASN A 97 -9.54 14.39 28.15
CA ASN A 97 -8.74 13.18 28.37
C ASN A 97 -7.30 13.53 28.80
N PRO A 98 -7.11 14.13 29.98
CA PRO A 98 -5.78 14.45 30.49
C PRO A 98 -4.98 13.18 30.79
N LEU A 99 -3.65 13.28 30.69
CA LEU A 99 -2.77 12.17 31.04
C LEU A 99 -2.94 11.77 32.53
N PRO A 100 -3.11 10.47 32.82
CA PRO A 100 -3.22 9.96 34.19
C PRO A 100 -2.06 10.42 35.07
N GLU A 101 -2.35 10.79 36.31
CA GLU A 101 -1.33 11.25 37.26
C GLU A 101 -0.34 10.15 37.65
N VAL A 102 -0.77 8.88 37.59
CA VAL A 102 0.02 7.69 37.92
C VAL A 102 1.28 7.55 37.05
N LEU A 103 1.26 8.09 35.82
CA LEU A 103 2.42 8.07 34.91
C LEU A 103 3.58 8.96 35.39
N GLY A 104 3.32 9.87 36.32
CA GLY A 104 4.32 10.73 36.94
C GLY A 104 4.73 11.95 36.09
N PRO A 105 5.37 12.96 36.73
CA PRO A 105 5.69 14.23 36.09
C PRO A 105 6.79 14.14 35.03
N ALA A 106 7.71 13.18 35.15
CA ALA A 106 8.77 12.96 34.17
C ALA A 106 8.20 12.46 32.81
N PHE A 107 7.22 11.55 32.87
CA PHE A 107 6.51 11.08 31.69
C PHE A 107 5.77 12.22 30.99
N LYS A 108 4.96 12.98 31.75
CA LYS A 108 4.15 14.10 31.20
C LYS A 108 5.02 15.12 30.48
N ARG A 109 6.13 15.54 31.09
CA ARG A 109 7.08 16.49 30.48
C ARG A 109 7.68 15.95 29.18
N GLN A 110 8.07 14.67 29.15
CA GLN A 110 8.60 14.08 27.92
C GLN A 110 7.52 14.06 26.85
N PHE A 111 6.34 13.53 27.18
CA PHE A 111 5.23 13.38 26.24
C PHE A 111 4.84 14.71 25.59
N GLU A 112 4.72 15.78 26.38
CA GLU A 112 4.36 17.11 25.88
C GLU A 112 5.44 17.78 25.02
N SER A 113 6.70 17.34 25.14
CA SER A 113 7.83 17.88 24.38
C SER A 113 8.10 17.18 23.05
N LEU A 114 7.49 16.02 22.81
CA LEU A 114 7.76 15.20 21.62
C LEU A 114 7.23 15.87 20.36
N LYS A 115 8.04 15.80 19.30
CA LYS A 115 7.65 16.17 17.95
C LYS A 115 7.14 14.96 17.17
N PRO A 116 6.41 15.18 16.06
CA PRO A 116 6.01 14.08 15.18
C PRO A 116 7.24 13.28 14.71
N GLY A 117 7.18 11.95 14.90
CA GLY A 117 8.26 11.03 14.55
C GLY A 117 9.31 10.80 15.65
N GLU A 118 9.21 11.50 16.78
CA GLU A 118 10.03 11.23 17.96
C GLU A 118 9.35 10.19 18.86
N GLU A 119 10.15 9.36 19.52
CA GLU A 119 9.66 8.28 20.39
C GLU A 119 9.86 8.61 21.87
N LEU A 120 8.94 8.12 22.71
CA LEU A 120 9.13 8.10 24.15
C LEU A 120 10.37 7.26 24.52
N SER A 121 11.02 7.63 25.64
CA SER A 121 12.13 6.84 26.17
C SER A 121 11.68 5.42 26.50
N HIS A 122 12.60 4.45 26.41
CA HIS A 122 12.30 3.04 26.69
C HIS A 122 11.58 2.84 28.03
N ILE A 123 12.07 3.50 29.08
CA ILE A 123 11.51 3.43 30.44
C ILE A 123 10.07 3.94 30.46
N ASN A 124 9.81 5.10 29.82
CA ASN A 124 8.46 5.67 29.79
C ASN A 124 7.49 4.85 28.95
N ARG A 125 7.96 4.19 27.88
CA ARG A 125 7.13 3.25 27.11
C ARG A 125 6.71 2.04 27.95
N GLU A 126 7.63 1.49 28.73
CA GLU A 126 7.35 0.36 29.62
C GLU A 126 6.36 0.75 30.73
N ILE A 127 6.55 1.92 31.35
CA ILE A 127 5.59 2.46 32.33
C ILE A 127 4.19 2.62 31.73
N TYR A 128 4.12 3.17 30.51
CA TYR A 128 2.85 3.35 29.82
C TYR A 128 2.21 2.01 29.43
N LEU A 129 2.99 1.04 28.96
CA LEU A 129 2.52 -0.30 28.62
C LEU A 129 1.86 -0.97 29.85
N ASN A 130 2.56 -0.99 30.98
CA ASN A 130 2.04 -1.59 32.21
C ASN A 130 0.74 -0.89 32.66
N PHE A 131 0.69 0.44 32.58
CA PHE A 131 -0.54 1.19 32.86
C PHE A 131 -1.70 0.79 31.94
N ILE A 132 -1.44 0.64 30.64
CA ILE A 132 -2.48 0.26 29.67
C ILE A 132 -2.96 -1.17 29.89
N GLU A 133 -2.08 -2.12 30.20
CA GLU A 133 -2.47 -3.50 30.50
C GLU A 133 -3.48 -3.59 31.65
N GLU A 134 -3.30 -2.79 32.70
CA GLU A 134 -4.23 -2.74 33.83
C GLU A 134 -5.49 -1.92 33.53
N HIS A 135 -5.36 -0.82 32.78
CA HIS A 135 -6.44 0.14 32.60
C HIS A 135 -7.40 -0.21 31.45
N LEU A 136 -6.91 -0.87 30.40
CA LEU A 136 -7.68 -1.19 29.20
C LEU A 136 -8.90 -2.08 29.47
N PRO A 137 -8.82 -3.17 30.29
CA PRO A 137 -10.00 -3.97 30.62
C PRO A 137 -11.10 -3.15 31.30
N THR A 138 -10.70 -2.27 32.22
CA THR A 138 -11.62 -1.37 32.95
C THR A 138 -12.27 -0.35 32.00
N LEU A 139 -11.52 0.18 31.04
CA LEU A 139 -12.08 1.08 30.03
C LEU A 139 -13.10 0.37 29.14
N LEU A 140 -12.79 -0.85 28.70
CA LEU A 140 -13.68 -1.62 27.84
C LEU A 140 -14.99 -2.01 28.55
N GLU A 141 -14.96 -2.23 29.86
CA GLU A 141 -16.17 -2.39 30.67
C GLU A 141 -17.00 -1.09 30.71
N LYS A 142 -16.37 0.07 30.86
CA LYS A 142 -17.06 1.37 30.93
C LYS A 142 -17.69 1.82 29.62
N VAL A 143 -17.01 1.59 28.50
CA VAL A 143 -17.49 2.00 27.17
C VAL A 143 -18.50 0.99 26.61
N ASP A 144 -18.59 -0.20 27.21
CA ASP A 144 -19.55 -1.26 26.90
C ASP A 144 -19.63 -1.60 25.39
N VAL A 145 -18.49 -1.50 24.71
CA VAL A 145 -18.41 -1.75 23.26
C VAL A 145 -18.57 -3.24 23.00
N ARG A 146 -19.42 -3.58 22.03
CA ARG A 146 -19.56 -4.95 21.55
C ARG A 146 -18.20 -5.54 21.15
N ARG A 147 -17.75 -6.55 21.89
CA ARG A 147 -16.48 -7.24 21.66
C ARG A 147 -16.66 -8.74 21.86
N PRO A 148 -15.82 -9.58 21.23
CA PRO A 148 -15.80 -10.98 21.61
C PRO A 148 -15.41 -11.10 23.09
N ALA A 149 -16.09 -11.96 23.83
CA ALA A 149 -15.69 -12.31 25.17
C ALA A 149 -14.26 -12.84 25.13
N GLU A 150 -13.38 -12.28 25.97
CA GLU A 150 -12.06 -12.87 26.17
C GLU A 150 -12.26 -14.25 26.80
N GLU A 151 -11.73 -15.29 26.15
CA GLU A 151 -11.73 -16.62 26.76
C GLU A 151 -10.92 -16.56 28.05
N THR A 152 -11.61 -16.72 29.17
CA THR A 152 -11.01 -16.75 30.50
C THR A 152 -9.93 -17.83 30.53
N ASP A 153 -8.80 -17.57 31.20
CA ASP A 153 -7.61 -18.45 31.22
C ASP A 153 -7.90 -19.91 31.65
N GLU A 154 -9.08 -20.23 32.15
CA GLU A 154 -9.55 -21.61 32.38
C GLU A 154 -9.56 -22.47 31.10
N LYS A 155 -9.72 -21.89 29.91
CA LYS A 155 -9.56 -22.62 28.63
C LYS A 155 -8.11 -22.74 28.15
N ARG A 156 -7.19 -21.91 28.65
CA ARG A 156 -5.75 -21.98 28.30
C ARG A 156 -4.99 -23.06 29.06
N ALA A 157 -5.57 -23.60 30.14
CA ALA A 157 -4.97 -24.69 30.92
C ALA A 157 -4.90 -26.05 30.17
N GLY A 158 -5.33 -26.14 28.91
CA GLY A 158 -5.32 -27.36 28.11
C GLY A 158 -4.15 -27.54 27.14
N THR A 159 -3.29 -26.55 26.91
CA THR A 159 -2.17 -26.72 25.97
C THR A 159 -0.92 -25.98 26.43
N GLY A 160 -0.15 -26.66 27.29
CA GLY A 160 1.17 -26.20 27.66
C GLY A 160 2.13 -26.25 26.47
N ALA A 161 2.73 -25.11 26.13
CA ALA A 161 4.10 -25.03 25.63
C ALA A 161 4.63 -23.60 25.78
N ARG A 162 5.51 -23.42 26.77
CA ARG A 162 6.54 -22.36 26.74
C ARG A 162 7.29 -22.40 25.40
N HIS A 163 7.55 -21.24 24.80
CA HIS A 163 8.74 -20.87 24.01
C HIS A 163 8.56 -19.38 23.63
N GLY A 164 9.47 -18.43 23.86
CA GLY A 164 10.92 -18.53 23.81
C GLY A 164 11.42 -18.35 22.37
N MET A 165 11.92 -17.14 22.06
CA MET A 165 12.85 -16.78 20.97
C MET A 165 12.42 -16.81 19.48
N VAL A 166 12.47 -15.62 18.87
CA VAL A 166 13.23 -15.21 17.65
C VAL A 166 13.39 -16.21 16.47
N SER A 167 12.69 -15.86 15.36
CA SER A 167 13.14 -15.78 13.94
C SER A 167 13.41 -17.08 13.11
N PRO A 168 13.66 -17.00 11.78
CA PRO A 168 12.71 -16.84 10.66
C PRO A 168 12.76 -18.05 9.67
N GLU A 169 11.99 -17.97 8.58
CA GLU A 169 12.01 -18.83 7.37
C GLU A 169 10.92 -19.92 7.22
N ARG A 170 10.07 -19.67 6.19
CA ARG A 170 9.63 -20.59 5.14
C ARG A 170 9.29 -22.05 5.53
N GLY A 171 7.99 -22.31 5.62
CA GLY A 171 7.43 -23.65 5.46
C GLY A 171 5.91 -23.58 5.43
N GLY A 172 5.30 -24.01 4.33
CA GLY A 172 3.85 -24.09 4.19
C GLY A 172 3.26 -24.97 5.29
N GLY A 173 2.63 -24.34 6.27
CA GLY A 173 1.90 -25.00 7.34
C GLY A 173 0.42 -24.63 7.21
N MET A 174 -0.35 -25.59 6.75
CA MET A 174 -1.81 -25.58 6.68
C MET A 174 -2.39 -24.99 7.98
N ARG A 175 -3.05 -23.83 7.89
CA ARG A 175 -3.92 -23.36 8.98
C ARG A 175 -4.98 -24.44 9.17
N VAL A 176 -4.92 -25.15 10.29
CA VAL A 176 -6.04 -25.95 10.78
C VAL A 176 -7.20 -24.94 10.91
N ILE A 177 -8.16 -25.04 9.99
CA ILE A 177 -9.44 -24.36 10.11
C ILE A 177 -10.11 -25.04 11.30
N GLY A 178 -9.94 -24.45 12.48
CA GLY A 178 -10.74 -24.78 13.64
C GLY A 178 -12.20 -24.58 13.28
N THR A 179 -13.02 -25.57 13.59
CA THR A 179 -14.48 -25.47 13.63
C THR A 179 -14.88 -24.13 14.23
N ALA A 180 -15.78 -23.41 13.56
CA ALA A 180 -16.33 -22.15 14.03
C ALA A 180 -16.98 -22.35 15.40
N GLY A 181 -16.21 -22.11 16.47
CA GLY A 181 -16.76 -21.98 17.80
C GLY A 181 -17.66 -20.76 17.80
N GLU A 182 -18.85 -20.88 18.38
CA GLU A 182 -19.68 -19.74 18.70
C GLU A 182 -18.86 -18.78 19.56
N GLN A 183 -18.43 -17.67 18.97
CA GLN A 183 -17.74 -16.62 19.69
C GLN A 183 -18.81 -15.87 20.48
N GLU A 184 -18.80 -16.02 21.80
CA GLU A 184 -19.69 -15.27 22.69
C GLU A 184 -19.32 -13.78 22.60
N TRP A 185 -20.33 -12.93 22.42
CA TRP A 185 -20.14 -11.48 22.33
C TRP A 185 -20.68 -10.82 23.59
N ILE A 186 -19.90 -9.92 24.16
CA ILE A 186 -20.29 -9.09 25.30
C ILE A 186 -20.36 -7.62 24.86
N GLY A 187 -21.14 -6.82 25.58
CA GLY A 187 -21.31 -5.39 25.32
C GLY A 187 -22.57 -5.03 24.53
N THR A 188 -22.98 -3.76 24.62
CA THR A 188 -24.18 -3.24 23.97
C THR A 188 -23.91 -2.91 22.50
N VAL A 189 -24.90 -3.17 21.63
CA VAL A 189 -24.90 -2.72 20.25
C VAL A 189 -25.82 -1.52 20.14
N ASP A 190 -25.24 -0.33 20.05
CA ASP A 190 -26.01 0.88 19.81
C ASP A 190 -26.30 0.99 18.31
N TRP A 191 -27.48 0.53 17.89
CA TRP A 191 -27.93 0.66 16.52
C TRP A 191 -28.60 2.03 16.36
N ASN A 192 -27.90 2.99 15.77
CA ASN A 192 -28.53 4.24 15.38
C ASN A 192 -29.29 4.03 14.06
N GLU A 193 -30.63 4.09 14.10
CA GLU A 193 -31.49 3.91 12.92
C GLU A 193 -31.16 4.89 11.78
N ASN A 194 -30.55 6.04 12.10
CA ASN A 194 -30.12 7.04 11.12
C ASN A 194 -28.92 6.58 10.26
N ASP A 195 -28.15 5.58 10.72
CA ASP A 195 -26.99 5.05 9.97
C ASP A 195 -27.43 4.22 8.75
N TYR A 196 -28.71 3.85 8.67
CA TYR A 196 -29.30 3.08 7.57
C TYR A 196 -30.01 3.91 6.50
N GLN A 197 -30.16 5.23 6.70
CA GLN A 197 -30.94 6.11 5.83
C GLN A 197 -30.09 6.90 4.82
N ALA A 198 -28.86 6.46 4.54
CA ALA A 198 -27.93 7.13 3.61
C ALA A 198 -28.06 6.66 2.15
#